data_AF-A0A5K1BFM0-F1
#
_entry.id   AF-A0A5K1BFM0-F1
#
_cell.length_a   1.000
_cell.length_b   1.000
_cell.length_c   1.000
_cell.angle_alpha   90.00
_cell.angle_beta   90.00
_cell.angle_gamma   90.00
#
_symmetry.space_group_name_H-M   'P 1'
#
loop_
_entity.id
_entity.type
_entity.pdbx_description
1 polymer ?
#
loop_
_entity_poly.entity_id
_entity_poly.type
_entity_poly.pdbx_seq_one_letter_code
_entity_poly.pdbx_strand_id
1 'polypeptide(L)'
;TLVAVSEVSSEMVQQNPDFFAVKPTDYGRFLVISIGTGSAKDEHRYNAESAAKWGMLGWLVNGGSSPLIDTFTQSSGDMVDFHLSVVFQATGSEKNYLRIQ
;
A
#
# COMPACT_ATOMS: atom_id res chain seq x y z
N THR A 1 -4.23 2.93 -2.09
CA THR A 1 -5.45 2.23 -1.64
C THR A 1 -5.91 2.69 -0.27
N LEU A 2 -5.04 2.66 0.76
CA LEU A 2 -5.43 3.08 2.12
C LEU A 2 -6.02 4.51 2.18
N VAL A 3 -5.43 5.48 1.49
CA VAL A 3 -5.96 6.86 1.41
C VAL A 3 -7.39 6.89 0.86
N ALA A 4 -7.67 6.12 -0.20
CA ALA A 4 -9.01 6.07 -0.79
C ALA A 4 -10.03 5.43 0.17
N VAL A 5 -9.63 4.37 0.88
CA VAL A 5 -10.45 3.75 1.92
C VAL A 5 -10.74 4.74 3.05
N SER A 6 -9.72 5.47 3.51
CA SER A 6 -9.87 6.50 4.55
C SER A 6 -10.80 7.63 4.11
N GLU A 7 -10.77 8.03 2.85
CA GLU A 7 -11.63 9.10 2.34
C GLU A 7 -13.10 8.68 2.29
N VAL A 8 -13.38 7.47 1.79
CA VAL A 8 -14.75 6.90 1.85
C VAL A 8 -15.23 6.78 3.29
N SER A 9 -14.38 6.31 4.21
CA SER A 9 -14.71 6.27 5.64
C SER A 9 -14.96 7.67 6.22
N SER A 10 -14.23 8.70 5.77
CA SER A 10 -14.42 10.10 6.18
C SER A 10 -15.80 10.62 5.75
N GLU A 11 -16.18 10.41 4.48
CA GLU A 11 -17.51 10.78 3.95
C GLU A 11 -18.65 10.11 4.72
N MET A 12 -18.47 8.84 5.10
CA MET A 12 -19.43 8.12 5.94
C MET A 12 -19.53 8.69 7.36
N VAL A 13 -18.41 9.08 7.97
CA VAL A 13 -18.40 9.76 9.28
C VAL A 13 -19.12 11.10 9.19
N GLN A 14 -18.96 11.82 8.08
CA GLN A 14 -19.64 13.08 7.79
C GLN A 14 -21.14 12.90 7.43
N GLN A 15 -21.65 11.67 7.44
CA GLN A 15 -23.05 11.34 7.12
C GLN A 15 -23.47 11.81 5.73
N ASN A 16 -22.55 11.79 4.76
CA ASN A 16 -22.87 12.09 3.37
C ASN A 16 -23.95 11.11 2.87
N PRO A 17 -25.12 11.58 2.40
CA PRO A 17 -26.23 10.72 2.00
C PRO A 17 -25.92 9.81 0.80
N ASP A 18 -24.92 10.16 -0.01
CA ASP A 18 -24.48 9.35 -1.15
C ASP A 18 -23.70 8.10 -0.70
N PHE A 19 -23.21 8.09 0.54
CA PHE A 19 -22.50 6.96 1.14
C PHE A 19 -23.41 6.30 2.19
N PHE A 20 -23.92 5.12 1.86
CA PHE A 20 -24.83 4.35 2.74
C PHE A 20 -24.34 4.32 4.19
N ALA A 21 -25.27 4.38 5.15
CA ALA A 21 -25.02 4.29 6.58
C ALA A 21 -24.46 2.91 6.99
N VAL A 22 -23.18 2.73 6.70
CA VAL A 22 -22.35 1.64 7.20
C VAL A 22 -21.55 2.20 8.37
N LYS A 23 -21.32 1.39 9.42
CA LYS A 23 -20.44 1.86 10.50
C LYS A 23 -19.06 2.12 9.88
N PRO A 24 -18.40 3.26 10.15
CA PRO A 24 -17.10 3.61 9.53
C PRO A 24 -15.99 2.56 9.69
N THR A 25 -16.12 1.65 10.65
CA THR A 25 -15.21 0.53 10.94
C THR A 25 -15.63 -0.81 10.36
N ASP A 26 -16.78 -0.89 9.70
CA ASP A 26 -17.34 -2.11 9.11
C ASP A 26 -16.76 -2.33 7.70
N TYR A 27 -15.45 -2.54 7.65
CA TYR A 27 -14.68 -2.81 6.42
C TYR A 27 -15.21 -4.02 5.63
N GLY A 28 -15.96 -4.92 6.28
CA GLY A 28 -16.56 -6.08 5.62
C GLY A 28 -17.58 -5.73 4.52
N ARG A 29 -18.10 -4.50 4.50
CA ARG A 29 -18.98 -4.03 3.42
C ARG A 29 -18.27 -3.30 2.29
N PHE A 30 -16.97 -3.04 2.41
CA PHE A 30 -16.20 -2.46 1.33
C PHE A 30 -15.85 -3.54 0.31
N LEU A 31 -15.90 -3.19 -0.98
CA LEU A 31 -15.32 -3.98 -2.05
C LEU A 31 -14.19 -3.15 -2.65
N VAL A 32 -12.96 -3.64 -2.53
CA VAL A 32 -11.76 -2.88 -2.86
C VAL A 32 -10.97 -3.61 -3.94
N ILE A 33 -10.80 -2.94 -5.08
CA ILE A 33 -9.87 -3.37 -6.13
C ILE A 33 -8.67 -2.43 -6.08
N SER A 34 -7.51 -3.00 -5.81
CA SER A 34 -6.24 -2.31 -5.61
C SER A 34 -5.34 -2.68 -6.77
N ILE A 35 -5.03 -1.73 -7.66
CA ILE A 35 -4.20 -1.98 -8.85
C ILE A 35 -2.81 -1.36 -8.63
N GLY A 36 -1.78 -2.18 -8.74
CA GLY A 36 -0.38 -1.81 -8.77
C GLY A 36 0.16 -1.76 -10.19
N THR A 37 1.36 -1.24 -10.34
CA THR A 37 2.06 -1.11 -11.63
C THR A 37 3.21 -2.12 -11.76
N GLY A 38 3.17 -3.22 -11.00
CA GLY A 38 4.29 -4.14 -10.87
C GLY A 38 5.38 -3.67 -9.91
N SER A 39 6.17 -4.64 -9.44
CA SER A 39 7.47 -4.43 -8.81
C SER A 39 8.58 -4.71 -9.83
N ALA A 40 9.78 -4.16 -9.59
CA ALA A 40 10.93 -4.48 -10.43
C ALA A 40 11.30 -5.97 -10.29
N LYS A 41 11.57 -6.65 -11.41
CA LYS A 41 11.94 -8.09 -11.43
C LYS A 41 13.29 -8.39 -10.78
N ASP A 42 14.14 -7.38 -10.56
CA ASP A 42 15.42 -7.51 -9.87
C ASP A 42 15.22 -7.45 -8.35
N GLU A 43 14.60 -8.49 -7.80
CA GLU A 43 14.71 -8.78 -6.37
C GLU A 43 16.21 -8.94 -6.06
N HIS A 44 16.75 -8.11 -5.16
CA HIS A 44 18.17 -8.05 -4.73
C HIS A 44 19.10 -7.12 -5.52
N ARG A 45 18.57 -6.05 -6.11
CA ARG A 45 19.38 -4.98 -6.72
C ARG A 45 20.47 -4.41 -5.81
N TYR A 46 20.28 -4.46 -4.49
CA TYR A 46 21.19 -3.90 -3.50
C TYR A 46 21.41 -4.89 -2.34
N ASN A 47 22.60 -4.81 -1.73
CA ASN A 47 22.92 -5.56 -0.51
C ASN A 47 23.47 -4.61 0.57
N ALA A 48 23.36 -5.04 1.83
CA ALA A 48 23.72 -4.23 2.98
C ALA A 48 25.21 -3.81 2.97
N GLU A 49 26.11 -4.70 2.53
CA GLU A 49 27.55 -4.40 2.47
C GLU A 49 27.86 -3.27 1.48
N SER A 50 27.19 -3.26 0.34
CA SER A 50 27.31 -2.22 -0.68
C SER A 50 26.70 -0.91 -0.18
N ALA A 51 25.51 -0.98 0.42
CA ALA A 51 24.79 0.18 0.94
C ALA A 51 25.52 0.87 2.11
N ALA A 52 26.25 0.11 2.94
CA ALA A 52 27.06 0.66 4.03
C ALA A 52 28.16 1.62 3.55
N LYS A 53 28.57 1.50 2.28
CA LYS A 53 29.57 2.37 1.65
C LYS A 53 28.95 3.59 0.97
N TRP A 54 27.62 3.69 0.92
CA TRP A 54 26.94 4.80 0.27
C TRP A 54 26.89 6.04 1.15
N GLY A 55 27.35 7.17 0.60
CA GLY A 55 26.96 8.50 1.10
C GLY A 55 25.60 8.93 0.56
N MET A 56 25.21 10.18 0.82
CA MET A 56 23.92 10.74 0.38
C MET A 56 23.66 10.54 -1.12
N LEU A 57 24.67 10.79 -1.97
CA LEU A 57 24.52 10.63 -3.43
C LEU A 57 24.28 9.18 -3.84
N GLY A 58 24.86 8.20 -3.15
CA GLY A 58 24.61 6.78 -3.44
C GLY A 58 23.20 6.35 -3.08
N TRP A 59 22.62 6.91 -2.02
CA TRP A 59 21.21 6.70 -1.68
C TRP A 59 20.24 7.38 -2.65
N LEU A 60 20.63 8.51 -3.23
CA LEU A 60 19.84 9.23 -4.23
C LEU A 60 19.93 8.60 -5.62
N VAL A 61 21.14 8.19 -6.04
CA VAL A 61 21.40 7.62 -7.36
C VAL A 61 22.46 6.53 -7.25
N ASN A 62 22.08 5.30 -7.62
CA ASN A 62 23.02 4.20 -7.76
C ASN A 62 22.57 3.22 -8.85
N GLY A 63 23.50 2.85 -9.74
CA GLY A 63 23.26 1.88 -10.81
C GLY A 63 22.14 2.27 -11.78
N GLY A 64 21.93 3.57 -12.02
CA GLY A 64 20.86 4.08 -12.89
C GLY A 64 19.46 4.00 -12.26
N SER A 65 19.37 3.87 -10.94
CA SER A 65 18.14 3.81 -10.16
C SER A 65 18.24 4.73 -8.95
N SER A 66 17.14 4.87 -8.18
CA SER A 66 17.06 5.77 -7.03
C SER A 66 16.76 4.96 -5.76
N PRO A 67 17.77 4.36 -5.10
CA PRO A 67 17.56 3.36 -4.06
C PRO A 67 16.58 3.77 -2.98
N LEU A 68 16.69 5.01 -2.48
CA LEU A 68 15.81 5.51 -1.44
C LEU A 68 14.34 5.57 -1.89
N ILE A 69 14.08 6.10 -3.09
CA ILE A 69 12.74 6.24 -3.64
C ILE A 69 12.16 4.86 -3.97
N ASP A 70 12.96 3.98 -4.57
CA ASP A 70 12.57 2.64 -4.98
C ASP A 70 12.17 1.80 -3.75
N THR A 71 13.02 1.75 -2.72
CA THR A 71 12.73 1.04 -1.47
C THR A 71 11.50 1.62 -0.78
N PHE A 72 11.40 2.95 -0.64
CA PHE A 72 10.25 3.57 0.00
C PHE A 72 8.94 3.27 -0.73
N THR A 73 8.93 3.37 -2.05
CA THR A 73 7.72 3.17 -2.87
C THR A 73 7.25 1.72 -2.83
N GLN A 74 8.18 0.76 -2.97
CA GLN A 74 7.87 -0.67 -2.89
C GLN A 74 7.36 -1.04 -1.50
N SER A 75 8.10 -0.69 -0.44
CA SER A 75 7.70 -0.99 0.94
C SER A 75 6.38 -0.33 1.33
N SER A 76 6.08 0.85 0.80
CA SER A 76 4.78 1.50 1.01
C SER A 76 3.63 0.73 0.35
N GLY A 77 3.85 0.19 -0.84
CA GLY A 77 2.90 -0.69 -1.53
C GLY A 77 2.61 -1.95 -0.71
N ASP A 78 3.66 -2.64 -0.27
CA ASP A 78 3.56 -3.87 0.53
C ASP A 78 2.88 -3.63 1.88
N MET A 79 3.22 -2.53 2.56
CA MET A 79 2.62 -2.20 3.86
C MET A 79 1.11 -1.95 3.76
N VAL A 80 0.67 -1.26 2.71
CA VAL A 80 -0.77 -1.02 2.46
C VAL A 80 -1.48 -2.33 2.14
N ASP A 81 -0.87 -3.20 1.33
CA ASP A 81 -1.44 -4.50 0.97
C ASP A 81 -1.58 -5.42 2.19
N PHE A 82 -0.54 -5.50 3.02
CA PHE A 82 -0.56 -6.23 4.28
C PHE A 82 -1.65 -5.69 5.22
N HIS A 83 -1.71 -4.37 5.42
CA HIS A 83 -2.67 -3.75 6.33
C HIS A 83 -4.12 -4.05 5.91
N LEU A 84 -4.46 -3.89 4.64
CA LEU A 84 -5.80 -4.18 4.13
C LEU A 84 -6.11 -5.68 4.19
N SER A 85 -5.15 -6.53 3.79
CA SER A 85 -5.33 -7.98 3.87
C SER A 85 -5.67 -8.45 5.29
N VAL A 86 -4.96 -7.94 6.30
CA VAL A 86 -5.22 -8.27 7.71
C VAL A 86 -6.60 -7.78 8.15
N VAL A 87 -6.97 -6.55 7.79
CA VAL A 87 -8.29 -5.98 8.14
C VAL A 87 -9.43 -6.80 7.53
N PHE A 88 -9.37 -7.09 6.24
CA PHE A 88 -10.41 -7.86 5.54
C PHE A 88 -10.48 -9.32 6.03
N GLN A 89 -9.35 -9.94 6.39
CA GLN A 89 -9.36 -11.27 7.02
C GLN A 89 -9.97 -11.23 8.42
N ALA A 90 -9.63 -10.24 9.24
CA ALA A 90 -10.16 -10.11 10.60
C ALA A 90 -11.69 -9.92 10.62
N THR A 91 -12.27 -9.34 9.56
CA THR A 91 -13.72 -9.19 9.41
C THR A 91 -14.39 -10.35 8.66
N GLY A 92 -13.65 -11.41 8.30
CA GLY A 92 -14.16 -12.54 7.52
C GLY A 92 -14.65 -12.15 6.12
N SER A 93 -14.01 -11.15 5.53
CA SER A 93 -14.37 -10.54 4.25
C SER A 93 -13.19 -10.53 3.28
N GLU A 94 -12.29 -11.49 3.40
CA GLU A 94 -11.05 -11.58 2.60
C GLU A 94 -11.30 -11.53 1.09
N LYS A 95 -12.45 -12.03 0.63
CA LYS A 95 -12.86 -12.03 -0.78
C LYS A 95 -13.22 -10.64 -1.31
N ASN A 96 -13.40 -9.67 -0.44
CA ASN A 96 -13.77 -8.31 -0.82
C ASN A 96 -12.56 -7.40 -1.07
N TYR A 97 -11.34 -7.92 -0.86
CA TYR A 97 -10.10 -7.22 -1.22
C TYR A 97 -9.38 -7.97 -2.33
N LEU A 98 -9.22 -7.32 -3.47
CA LEU A 98 -8.47 -7.84 -4.62
C LEU A 98 -7.29 -6.92 -4.92
N ARG A 99 -6.06 -7.41 -4.69
CA ARG A 99 -4.83 -6.77 -5.16
C ARG A 99 -4.40 -7.39 -6.49
N ILE A 100 -4.25 -6.53 -7.50
CA ILE A 100 -3.58 -6.87 -8.77
C ILE A 100 -2.27 -6.09 -8.75
N GLN A 101 -1.15 -6.80 -8.61
CA GLN A 101 0.18 -6.19 -8.52
C GLN A 101 0.99 -6.48 -9.78
#